data_AF-A0A3D1V0R0-F1
#
_entry.id   AF-A0A3D1V0R0-F1
#
_cell.length_a   1.000
_cell.length_b   1.000
_cell.length_c   1.000
_cell.angle_alpha   90.00
_cell.angle_beta   90.00
_cell.angle_gamma   90.00
#
_symmetry.space_group_name_H-M   'P 1'
#
loop_
_entity.id
_entity.type
_entity.pdbx_description
1 polymer ?
#
loop_
_entity_poly.entity_id
_entity_poly.type
_entity_poly.pdbx_seq_one_letter_code
_entity_poly.pdbx_strand_id
1 'polypeptide(L)'
;MLAGAELASPVRGIAGVPGYDRTAWGPGWALIGDAIHMKNPIVARGINEALREAELLATALAGGINDDALAGYAAAVRAHVHGKALNARMLERPDRWMTPGQAATLSAATATPAGLARYLRVEYDDNYGFAEFFGGCGDTSSPPSP
;
A
#
# COMPACT_ATOMS: atom_id res chain seq x y z
N MET A 1 -6.46 -13.52 -30.18
CA MET A 1 -5.39 -12.70 -30.77
C MET A 1 -4.09 -13.05 -30.06
N LEU A 2 -3.03 -13.40 -30.81
CA LEU A 2 -1.64 -13.77 -30.42
C LEU A 2 -1.12 -15.06 -31.10
N ALA A 3 -1.95 -15.81 -31.84
CA ALA A 3 -1.47 -16.95 -32.62
C ALA A 3 -0.46 -16.48 -33.69
N GLY A 4 0.78 -16.96 -33.60
CA GLY A 4 1.89 -16.60 -34.51
C GLY A 4 2.77 -15.43 -34.05
N ALA A 5 2.56 -14.89 -32.85
CA ALA A 5 3.48 -13.88 -32.30
C ALA A 5 4.78 -14.54 -31.80
N GLU A 6 5.92 -13.95 -32.15
CA GLU A 6 7.23 -14.31 -31.62
C GLU A 6 7.75 -13.21 -30.68
N LEU A 7 8.50 -13.60 -29.64
CA LEU A 7 9.13 -12.65 -28.72
C LEU A 7 10.18 -11.83 -29.46
N ALA A 8 9.95 -10.52 -29.61
CA ALA A 8 10.89 -9.61 -30.28
C ALA A 8 12.20 -9.40 -29.51
N SER A 9 12.21 -9.65 -28.20
CA SER A 9 13.38 -9.50 -27.34
C SER A 9 13.22 -10.25 -26.01
N PRO A 10 14.31 -10.47 -25.26
CA PRO A 10 14.21 -10.98 -23.89
C PRO A 10 13.39 -10.05 -23.00
N VAL A 11 12.51 -10.61 -22.19
CA VAL A 11 11.77 -9.87 -21.16
C VAL A 11 12.76 -9.31 -20.14
N ARG A 12 12.74 -7.99 -19.95
CA ARG A 12 13.52 -7.30 -18.92
C ARG A 12 12.59 -6.81 -17.84
N GLY A 13 12.98 -7.02 -16.59
CA GLY A 13 12.21 -6.60 -15.44
C GLY A 13 13.07 -6.56 -14.19
N ILE A 14 12.49 -6.03 -13.14
CA ILE A 14 13.07 -6.00 -11.80
C ILE A 14 12.33 -7.06 -10.99
N ALA A 15 13.08 -7.99 -10.37
CA ALA A 15 12.53 -9.05 -9.54
C ALA A 15 13.19 -9.03 -8.17
N GLY A 16 12.39 -9.32 -7.13
CA GLY A 16 12.90 -9.50 -5.77
C GLY A 16 13.49 -8.25 -5.12
N VAL A 17 13.10 -7.04 -5.54
CA VAL A 17 13.51 -5.82 -4.82
C VAL A 17 12.84 -5.83 -3.46
N PRO A 18 13.61 -5.86 -2.36
CA PRO A 18 13.03 -5.80 -1.03
C PRO A 18 12.29 -4.49 -0.85
N GLY A 19 11.07 -4.57 -0.32
CA GLY A 19 10.39 -3.37 0.14
C GLY A 19 11.19 -2.70 1.26
N TYR A 20 11.14 -1.37 1.31
CA TYR A 20 11.74 -0.57 2.35
C TYR A 20 10.79 0.53 2.79
N ASP A 21 11.05 1.07 3.96
CA ASP A 21 10.37 2.22 4.52
C ASP A 21 11.42 3.10 5.20
N ARG A 22 11.33 4.41 5.01
CA ARG A 22 12.29 5.40 5.50
C ARG A 22 11.55 6.48 6.27
N THR A 23 12.28 7.20 7.11
CA THR A 23 11.74 8.41 7.73
C THR A 23 11.38 9.42 6.64
N ALA A 24 10.09 9.80 6.57
CA ALA A 24 9.56 10.62 5.49
C ALA A 24 10.04 12.09 5.52
N TRP A 25 10.67 12.55 6.59
CA TRP A 25 11.11 13.93 6.75
C TRP A 25 12.26 14.09 7.76
N GLY A 26 12.89 15.26 7.72
CA GLY A 26 13.79 15.79 8.74
C GLY A 26 13.95 17.31 8.58
N PRO A 27 14.84 17.95 9.35
CA PRO A 27 14.96 19.42 9.33
C PRO A 27 15.21 19.95 7.92
N GLY A 28 14.23 20.69 7.38
CA GLY A 28 14.29 21.30 6.06
C GLY A 28 14.13 20.36 4.86
N TRP A 29 13.78 19.08 5.04
CA TRP A 29 13.57 18.15 3.94
C TRP A 29 12.40 17.19 4.17
N ALA A 30 11.79 16.78 3.06
CA ALA A 30 10.80 15.71 2.99
C ALA A 30 11.09 14.79 1.81
N LEU A 31 10.71 13.53 1.93
CA LEU A 31 10.72 12.54 0.87
C LEU A 31 9.27 12.30 0.41
N ILE A 32 9.07 11.83 -0.82
CA ILE A 32 7.77 11.37 -1.37
C ILE A 32 7.98 10.13 -2.25
N GLY A 33 6.93 9.33 -2.44
CA GLY A 33 6.89 8.14 -3.28
C GLY A 33 7.99 7.14 -2.94
N ASP A 34 8.61 6.59 -4.00
CA ASP A 34 9.70 5.63 -3.89
C ASP A 34 10.91 6.14 -3.08
N ALA A 35 11.03 7.46 -2.85
CA ALA A 35 12.08 8.00 -1.99
C ALA A 35 11.86 7.65 -0.51
N ILE A 36 10.60 7.54 -0.06
CA ILE A 36 10.24 7.12 1.30
C ILE A 36 10.17 5.60 1.38
N HIS A 37 9.33 4.99 0.56
CA HIS A 37 8.98 3.58 0.70
C HIS A 37 8.84 2.92 -0.67
N MET A 38 9.13 1.63 -0.72
CA MET A 38 8.86 0.77 -1.86
C MET A 38 8.19 -0.49 -1.33
N LYS A 39 7.15 -0.93 -2.02
CA LYS A 39 6.44 -2.19 -1.73
C LYS A 39 6.27 -3.01 -3.00
N ASN A 40 5.89 -4.27 -2.84
CA ASN A 40 5.61 -5.13 -3.99
C ASN A 40 4.54 -4.47 -4.90
N PRO A 41 4.78 -4.38 -6.23
CA PRO A 41 3.87 -3.72 -7.15
C PRO A 41 2.57 -4.49 -7.43
N ILE A 42 2.30 -5.62 -6.75
CA ILE A 42 1.13 -6.48 -6.94
C ILE A 42 -0.22 -5.74 -6.90
N VAL A 43 -0.31 -4.63 -6.16
CA VAL A 43 -1.52 -3.79 -6.06
C VAL A 43 -1.49 -2.54 -6.96
N ALA A 44 -0.44 -2.34 -7.76
CA ALA A 44 -0.28 -1.22 -8.70
C ALA A 44 -0.50 0.18 -8.07
N ARG A 45 0.04 0.40 -6.86
CA ARG A 45 -0.20 1.63 -6.07
C ARG A 45 0.84 2.74 -6.21
N GLY A 46 2.06 2.44 -6.65
CA GLY A 46 3.21 3.37 -6.54
C GLY A 46 2.94 4.79 -7.06
N ILE A 47 2.43 4.93 -8.28
CA ILE A 47 2.13 6.25 -8.87
C ILE A 47 1.04 7.00 -8.08
N ASN A 48 -0.04 6.30 -7.71
CA ASN A 48 -1.15 6.92 -6.97
C ASN A 48 -0.68 7.42 -5.59
N GLU A 49 0.18 6.67 -4.92
CA GLU A 49 0.72 7.07 -3.62
C GLU A 49 1.72 8.22 -3.73
N ALA A 50 2.62 8.19 -4.70
CA ALA A 50 3.55 9.30 -4.93
C ALA A 50 2.81 10.62 -5.18
N LEU A 51 1.72 10.59 -5.98
CA LEU A 51 0.88 11.76 -6.21
C LEU A 51 0.15 12.21 -4.95
N ARG A 52 -0.45 11.27 -4.21
CA ARG A 52 -1.16 11.59 -2.97
C ARG A 52 -0.24 12.16 -1.90
N GLU A 53 0.97 11.65 -1.80
CA GLU A 53 1.99 12.15 -0.87
C GLU A 53 2.45 13.55 -1.26
N ALA A 54 2.59 13.85 -2.55
CA ALA A 54 2.87 15.20 -3.02
C ALA A 54 1.75 16.19 -2.62
N GLU A 55 0.48 15.78 -2.72
CA GLU A 55 -0.67 16.59 -2.27
C GLU A 55 -0.67 16.81 -0.75
N LEU A 56 -0.39 15.76 0.02
CA LEU A 56 -0.30 15.84 1.49
C LEU A 56 0.84 16.78 1.90
N LEU A 57 1.99 16.69 1.24
CA LEU A 57 3.12 17.58 1.50
C LEU A 57 2.77 19.03 1.16
N ALA A 58 2.19 19.29 -0.01
CA ALA A 58 1.75 20.62 -0.41
C ALA A 58 0.74 21.21 0.59
N THR A 59 -0.21 20.40 1.05
CA THR A 59 -1.21 20.79 2.05
C THR A 59 -0.55 21.16 3.38
N ALA A 60 0.38 20.33 3.87
CA ALA A 60 1.07 20.57 5.12
C ALA A 60 1.90 21.88 5.08
N LEU A 61 2.55 22.15 3.94
CA LEU A 61 3.38 23.33 3.74
C LEU A 61 2.59 24.62 3.46
N ALA A 62 1.28 24.54 3.21
CA ALA A 62 0.46 25.70 2.84
C ALA A 62 0.43 26.80 3.91
N GLY A 63 0.59 26.43 5.19
CA GLY A 63 0.64 27.37 6.32
C GLY A 63 2.05 27.88 6.67
N GLY A 64 3.09 27.40 5.97
CA GLY A 64 4.49 27.72 6.23
C GLY A 64 5.38 26.48 6.24
N ILE A 65 6.67 26.68 5.97
CA ILE A 65 7.68 25.62 5.93
C ILE A 65 8.39 25.59 7.28
N ASN A 66 7.99 24.65 8.14
CA ASN A 66 8.61 24.41 9.44
C ASN A 66 8.53 22.92 9.81
N ASP A 67 9.24 22.54 10.87
CA ASP A 67 9.34 21.15 11.31
C ASP A 67 7.97 20.56 11.74
N ASP A 68 7.07 21.37 12.31
CA ASP A 68 5.73 20.93 12.68
C ASP A 68 4.89 20.55 11.45
N ALA A 69 4.97 21.34 10.37
CA ALA A 69 4.34 21.03 9.10
C ALA A 69 4.88 19.73 8.50
N LEU A 70 6.20 19.53 8.51
CA LEU A 70 6.83 18.32 8.00
C LEU A 70 6.50 17.08 8.85
N ALA A 71 6.41 17.24 10.18
CA ALA A 71 5.95 16.19 11.08
C ALA A 71 4.49 15.81 10.80
N GLY A 72 3.62 16.80 10.58
CA GLY A 72 2.22 16.60 10.22
C GLY A 72 2.08 15.84 8.88
N TYR A 73 2.87 16.23 7.87
CA TYR A 73 2.97 15.51 6.61
C TYR A 73 3.34 14.03 6.81
N ALA A 74 4.39 13.75 7.58
CA ALA A 74 4.85 12.39 7.80
C ALA A 74 3.83 11.52 8.56
N ALA A 75 3.07 12.12 9.49
CA ALA A 75 1.96 11.44 10.14
C ALA A 75 0.84 11.11 9.15
N ALA A 76 0.49 12.05 8.27
CA ALA A 76 -0.54 11.84 7.23
C ALA A 76 -0.13 10.76 6.22
N VAL A 77 1.12 10.77 5.75
CA VAL A 77 1.65 9.71 4.86
C VAL A 77 1.55 8.35 5.53
N ARG A 78 2.04 8.23 6.78
CA ARG A 78 2.01 6.97 7.53
C ARG A 78 0.59 6.43 7.63
N ALA A 79 -0.39 7.29 7.96
CA ALA A 79 -1.78 6.90 8.02
C ALA A 79 -2.32 6.42 6.65
N HIS A 80 -1.96 7.11 5.56
CA HIS A 80 -2.39 6.78 4.21
C HIS A 80 -1.83 5.43 3.70
N VAL A 81 -0.54 5.17 3.93
CA VAL A 81 0.16 4.05 3.28
C VAL A 81 0.19 2.76 4.10
N HIS A 82 0.04 2.84 5.43
CA HIS A 82 0.24 1.69 6.32
C HIS A 82 -0.71 0.52 6.01
N GLY A 83 -2.02 0.78 5.95
CA GLY A 83 -3.00 -0.28 5.64
C GLY A 83 -2.79 -0.88 4.24
N LYS A 84 -2.41 -0.05 3.26
CA LYS A 84 -2.14 -0.49 1.88
C LYS A 84 -0.87 -1.35 1.82
N ALA A 85 0.14 -1.03 2.62
CA ALA A 85 1.34 -1.86 2.75
C ALA A 85 1.03 -3.23 3.39
N LEU A 86 0.13 -3.29 4.39
CA LEU A 86 -0.33 -4.55 4.96
C LEU A 86 -1.08 -5.40 3.92
N ASN A 87 -2.00 -4.80 3.15
CA ASN A 87 -2.72 -5.51 2.10
C ASN A 87 -1.77 -6.05 1.02
N ALA A 88 -0.81 -5.24 0.56
CA ALA A 88 0.17 -5.67 -0.42
C ALA A 88 1.02 -6.86 0.07
N ARG A 89 1.50 -6.83 1.33
CA ARG A 89 2.25 -7.95 1.94
C ARG A 89 1.40 -9.21 2.04
N MET A 90 0.14 -9.06 2.44
CA MET A 90 -0.82 -10.16 2.54
C MET A 90 -1.05 -10.83 1.18
N LEU A 91 -1.22 -10.05 0.11
CA LEU A 91 -1.41 -10.55 -1.25
C LEU A 91 -0.13 -11.14 -1.86
N GLU A 92 1.03 -10.57 -1.54
CA GLU A 92 2.32 -11.02 -2.04
C GLU A 92 2.70 -12.41 -1.49
N ARG A 93 2.53 -12.62 -0.18
CA ARG A 93 2.87 -13.86 0.52
C ARG A 93 1.72 -14.27 1.44
N PRO A 94 0.60 -14.72 0.87
CA PRO A 94 -0.58 -15.13 1.63
C PRO A 94 -0.29 -16.27 2.60
N ASP A 95 0.64 -17.15 2.24
CA ASP A 95 1.14 -18.25 3.08
C ASP A 95 1.82 -17.76 4.36
N ARG A 96 2.31 -16.51 4.39
CA ARG A 96 3.08 -15.95 5.50
C ARG A 96 2.35 -14.84 6.25
N TRP A 97 1.47 -14.09 5.57
CA TRP A 97 0.91 -12.84 6.10
C TRP A 97 -0.62 -12.83 6.16
N MET A 98 -1.29 -13.91 5.76
CA MET A 98 -2.74 -14.00 5.83
C MET A 98 -3.17 -15.01 6.89
N THR A 99 -3.98 -14.55 7.85
CA THR A 99 -4.60 -15.44 8.83
C THR A 99 -5.77 -16.22 8.21
N PRO A 100 -6.19 -17.35 8.79
CA PRO A 100 -7.38 -18.06 8.32
C PRO A 100 -8.65 -17.19 8.31
N GLY A 101 -8.79 -16.27 9.28
CA GLY A 101 -9.91 -15.33 9.34
C GLY A 101 -9.90 -14.33 8.18
N GLN A 102 -8.72 -13.80 7.84
CA GLN A 102 -8.55 -12.92 6.68
C GLN A 102 -8.82 -13.67 5.37
N ALA A 103 -8.33 -14.90 5.23
CA ALA A 103 -8.59 -15.74 4.06
C ALA A 103 -10.09 -16.01 3.87
N ALA A 104 -10.80 -16.38 4.95
CA ALA A 104 -12.25 -16.58 4.91
C ALA A 104 -13.00 -15.29 4.53
N THR A 105 -12.61 -14.15 5.12
CA THR A 105 -13.20 -12.84 4.84
C THR A 105 -12.99 -12.41 3.40
N LEU A 106 -11.77 -12.54 2.88
CA LEU A 106 -11.44 -12.21 1.51
C LEU A 106 -12.19 -13.12 0.53
N SER A 107 -12.16 -14.44 0.75
CA SER A 107 -12.87 -15.42 -0.07
C SER A 107 -14.36 -15.12 -0.15
N ALA A 108 -15.01 -14.85 0.99
CA ALA A 108 -16.43 -14.50 1.03
C ALA A 108 -16.72 -13.18 0.30
N ALA A 109 -15.84 -12.18 0.44
CA ALA A 109 -16.00 -10.90 -0.25
C ALA A 109 -15.88 -11.06 -1.77
N THR A 110 -14.87 -11.78 -2.26
CA THR A 110 -14.62 -11.94 -3.71
C THR A 110 -15.65 -12.83 -4.42
N ALA A 111 -16.50 -13.55 -3.68
CA ALA A 111 -17.56 -14.38 -4.24
C ALA A 111 -18.77 -13.58 -4.76
N THR A 112 -18.86 -12.27 -4.47
CA THR A 112 -19.98 -11.43 -4.92
C THR A 112 -19.48 -10.09 -5.47
N PRO A 113 -20.17 -9.48 -6.46
CA PRO A 113 -19.79 -8.15 -6.95
C PRO A 113 -19.76 -7.07 -5.85
N ALA A 114 -20.73 -7.09 -4.93
CA ALA A 114 -20.80 -6.13 -3.83
C ALA A 114 -19.67 -6.32 -2.81
N GLY A 115 -19.34 -7.58 -2.49
CA GLY A 115 -18.22 -7.90 -1.61
C GLY A 115 -16.87 -7.54 -2.22
N LEU A 116 -16.68 -7.81 -3.51
CA LEU A 116 -15.49 -7.41 -4.25
C LEU A 116 -15.36 -5.88 -4.28
N ALA A 117 -16.44 -5.15 -4.58
CA ALA A 117 -16.43 -3.69 -4.55
C ALA A 117 -16.06 -3.16 -3.15
N ARG A 118 -16.56 -3.79 -2.08
CA ARG A 118 -16.16 -3.44 -0.71
C ARG A 118 -14.68 -3.69 -0.45
N TYR A 119 -14.14 -4.83 -0.90
CA TYR A 119 -12.72 -5.14 -0.74
C TYR A 119 -11.81 -4.14 -1.49
N LEU A 120 -12.17 -3.80 -2.73
CA LEU A 120 -11.37 -2.86 -3.53
C LEU A 120 -11.24 -1.47 -2.89
N ARG A 121 -12.18 -1.07 -2.01
CA ARG A 121 -12.05 0.18 -1.26
C ARG A 121 -10.80 0.22 -0.38
N VAL A 122 -10.30 -0.91 0.10
CA VAL A 122 -9.03 -0.98 0.86
C VAL A 122 -7.89 -0.29 0.10
N GLU A 123 -7.89 -0.40 -1.24
CA GLU A 123 -6.87 0.19 -2.09
C GLU A 123 -7.22 1.60 -2.57
N TYR A 124 -8.49 1.90 -2.84
CA TYR A 124 -8.87 3.14 -3.54
C TYR A 124 -9.59 4.19 -2.67
N ASP A 125 -9.99 3.85 -1.46
CA ASP A 125 -10.60 4.76 -0.51
C ASP A 125 -9.53 5.23 0.51
N ASP A 126 -9.54 6.53 0.81
CA ASP A 126 -8.66 7.13 1.82
C ASP A 126 -9.21 6.97 3.24
N ASN A 127 -10.53 6.71 3.37
CA ASN A 127 -11.23 6.59 4.64
C ASN A 127 -11.66 5.14 4.95
N TYR A 128 -11.24 4.18 4.12
CA TYR A 128 -11.55 2.77 4.32
C TYR A 128 -10.33 1.94 3.94
N GLY A 129 -9.74 1.27 4.93
CA GLY A 129 -8.48 0.58 4.79
C GLY A 129 -8.52 -0.86 5.30
N PHE A 130 -7.32 -1.37 5.48
CA PHE A 130 -7.08 -2.75 5.87
C PHE A 130 -7.72 -3.10 7.23
N ALA A 131 -7.63 -2.19 8.20
CA ALA A 131 -8.21 -2.38 9.53
C ALA A 131 -9.75 -2.40 9.49
N GLU A 132 -10.37 -1.55 8.66
CA GLU A 132 -11.82 -1.48 8.50
C GLU A 132 -12.38 -2.74 7.82
N PHE A 133 -11.63 -3.34 6.89
CA PHE A 133 -12.05 -4.55 6.21
C PHE A 133 -11.75 -5.83 6.99
N PHE A 134 -10.56 -5.92 7.62
CA PHE A 134 -10.08 -7.13 8.28
C PHE A 134 -10.12 -7.09 9.82
N GLY A 135 -10.54 -5.99 10.45
CA GLY A 135 -10.46 -5.80 11.90
C GLY A 135 -11.19 -6.86 12.74
N GLY A 136 -12.16 -7.57 12.15
CA GLY A 136 -12.83 -8.72 12.80
C GLY A 136 -12.02 -10.02 12.82
N CYS A 137 -10.83 -10.06 12.21
CA CYS A 137 -10.05 -11.29 11.99
C CYS A 137 -8.95 -11.56 13.04
N GLY A 138 -8.84 -10.76 14.11
CA GLY A 138 -7.77 -10.86 15.12
C GLY A 138 -6.60 -9.91 14.86
N ASP A 139 -5.47 -10.08 15.57
CA ASP A 139 -4.27 -9.24 15.37
C ASP A 139 -3.66 -9.50 13.98
N THR A 140 -3.53 -8.44 13.20
CA THR A 140 -3.13 -8.47 11.78
C THR A 140 -1.75 -7.85 11.53
N SER A 141 -1.08 -7.40 12.60
CA SER A 141 0.18 -6.65 12.52
C SER A 141 1.42 -7.55 12.38
N SER A 142 1.30 -8.82 12.76
CA SER A 142 2.38 -9.80 12.80
C SER A 142 2.03 -11.02 11.95
N PRO A 143 3.03 -11.69 11.32
CA PRO A 143 2.77 -12.91 10.59
C PRO A 143 2.27 -13.98 11.58
N PRO A 144 1.31 -14.85 11.19
CA PRO A 144 0.97 -16.02 12.00
C PRO A 144 2.23 -16.82 12.37
N SER A 145 2.25 -17.34 13.60
CA SER A 145 3.29 -18.27 14.05
C SER A 145 3.37 -19.48 13.10
N PRO A 146 4.57 -20.00 12.83
CA PRO A 146 4.78 -21.15 11.94
C PRO A 146 4.07 -22.42 12.42
#